data_AF-A0A2G9YSD7-F1
#
_entry.id   AF-A0A2G9YSD7-F1
#
_cell.length_a   1.000
_cell.length_b   1.000
_cell.length_c   1.000
_cell.angle_alpha   90.00
_cell.angle_beta   90.00
_cell.angle_gamma   90.00
#
_symmetry.space_group_name_H-M   'P 1'
#
loop_
_entity.id
_entity.type
_entity.pdbx_description
1 polymer ?
#
loop_
_entity_poly.entity_id
_entity_poly.type
_entity_poly.pdbx_seq_one_letter_code
_entity_poly.pdbx_strand_id
1 'polypeptide(L)'
;KDKEAAVKQTKDELQKEIDDLKKQLEEQKQTEETQTAVDEYAGWKTYTNKTIGYSLKYPSDWTAKEVETYSETIDKNVKYITITTPNGKYFLHFGLKKPTNDFEISDRTGIGAGDMKQKTEWTIKILNVSVTPEVLVLQNKVKEIFYNQPSGTTPTCNCQFTATFSYTEKADYNTYDMASLTDERSKVEKILKSVKWL
;
A
#
# COMPACT_ATOMS: atom_id res chain seq x y z
N LYS A 1 -39.04 28.43 37.40
CA LYS A 1 -37.88 29.34 37.61
C LYS A 1 -36.67 28.57 38.17
N ASP A 2 -36.77 27.90 39.31
CA ASP A 2 -35.59 27.22 39.91
C ASP A 2 -35.09 25.98 39.11
N LYS A 3 -36.00 25.25 38.47
CA LYS A 3 -35.64 24.09 37.63
C LYS A 3 -34.92 24.47 36.32
N GLU A 4 -35.25 25.62 35.75
CA GLU A 4 -34.63 26.09 34.50
C GLU A 4 -33.20 26.59 34.72
N ALA A 5 -32.94 27.20 35.88
CA ALA A 5 -31.60 27.61 36.27
C ALA A 5 -30.68 26.39 36.52
N ALA A 6 -31.20 25.35 37.18
CA ALA A 6 -30.46 24.12 37.43
C ALA A 6 -30.10 23.39 36.11
N VAL A 7 -31.05 23.30 35.17
CA VAL A 7 -30.79 22.66 33.86
C VAL A 7 -29.76 23.44 33.04
N LYS A 8 -29.79 24.78 33.10
CA LYS A 8 -28.81 25.62 32.42
C LYS A 8 -27.40 25.42 33.00
N GLN A 9 -27.28 25.37 34.32
CA GLN A 9 -26.01 25.15 35.00
C GLN A 9 -25.40 23.79 34.62
N THR A 10 -26.20 22.72 34.64
CA THR A 10 -25.72 21.39 34.24
C THR A 10 -25.26 21.34 32.77
N LYS A 11 -25.92 22.10 31.88
CA LYS A 11 -25.53 22.16 30.47
C LYS A 11 -24.17 22.83 30.28
N ASP A 12 -23.91 23.92 31.01
CA ASP A 12 -22.65 24.66 30.92
C ASP A 12 -21.48 23.84 31.50
N GLU A 13 -21.73 23.07 32.57
CA GLU A 13 -20.77 22.13 33.15
C GLU A 13 -20.42 20.98 32.18
N LEU A 14 -21.41 20.36 31.55
CA LEU A 14 -21.20 19.31 30.55
C LEU A 14 -20.47 19.82 29.31
N GLN A 15 -20.77 21.05 28.86
CA GLN A 15 -20.07 21.63 27.72
C GLN A 15 -18.58 21.85 28.01
N LYS A 16 -18.26 22.27 29.24
CA LYS A 16 -16.87 22.41 29.69
C LYS A 16 -16.13 21.07 29.71
N GLU A 17 -16.76 20.01 30.21
CA GLU A 17 -16.17 18.66 30.20
C GLU A 17 -15.91 18.16 28.77
N ILE A 18 -16.82 18.42 27.83
CA ILE A 18 -16.63 18.05 26.41
C ILE A 18 -15.42 18.77 25.81
N ASP A 19 -15.24 20.05 26.12
CA ASP A 19 -14.14 20.84 25.56
C ASP A 19 -12.80 20.47 26.18
N ASP A 20 -12.77 20.14 27.49
CA ASP A 20 -11.58 19.60 28.16
C ASP A 20 -11.21 18.21 27.63
N LEU A 21 -12.19 17.34 27.38
CA LEU A 21 -11.94 16.01 26.79
C LEU A 21 -11.43 16.09 25.35
N LYS A 22 -11.94 17.03 24.55
CA LYS A 22 -11.42 17.27 23.19
C LYS A 22 -9.97 17.74 23.23
N LYS A 23 -9.64 18.63 24.18
CA LYS A 23 -8.26 19.11 24.36
C LYS A 23 -7.32 17.98 24.78
N GLN A 24 -7.73 17.13 25.71
CA GLN A 24 -6.95 15.96 26.11
C GLN A 24 -6.77 14.96 24.96
N LEU A 25 -7.80 14.77 24.11
CA LEU A 25 -7.71 13.91 22.93
C LEU A 25 -6.71 14.45 21.89
N GLU A 26 -6.66 15.78 21.72
CA GLU A 26 -5.70 16.42 20.82
C GLU A 26 -4.27 16.38 21.37
N GLU A 27 -4.11 16.59 22.68
CA GLU A 27 -2.82 16.44 23.37
C GLU A 27 -2.32 14.99 23.34
N GLN A 28 -3.21 13.99 23.47
CA GLN A 28 -2.86 12.58 23.33
C GLN A 28 -2.42 12.21 21.91
N LYS A 29 -3.12 12.70 20.87
CA LYS A 29 -2.67 12.57 19.47
C LYS A 29 -1.28 13.14 19.25
N GLN A 30 -0.98 14.29 19.87
CA GLN A 30 0.30 14.97 19.69
C GLN A 30 1.43 14.31 20.50
N THR A 31 1.11 13.64 21.60
CA THR A 31 2.08 12.93 22.45
C THR A 31 2.46 11.56 21.86
N GLU A 32 1.58 10.89 21.12
CA GLU A 32 1.90 9.65 20.38
C GLU A 32 2.88 9.87 19.20
N GLU A 33 2.94 11.07 18.63
CA GLU A 33 3.86 11.39 17.52
C GLU A 33 5.33 11.55 17.97
N THR A 34 5.60 11.67 19.27
CA THR A 34 6.94 12.07 19.77
C THR A 34 7.53 11.15 20.83
N GLN A 35 7.20 9.84 20.82
CA GLN A 35 7.82 8.89 21.73
C GLN A 35 8.38 7.65 21.00
N THR A 36 9.66 7.75 20.61
CA THR A 36 10.52 6.66 20.12
C THR A 36 10.08 5.99 18.82
N ALA A 37 10.12 6.74 17.72
CA ALA A 37 10.32 6.13 16.41
C ALA A 37 11.73 5.55 16.37
N VAL A 38 11.89 4.27 16.75
CA VAL A 38 12.85 3.43 16.03
C VAL A 38 12.52 3.69 14.56
N ASP A 39 13.45 4.29 13.80
CA ASP A 39 13.20 4.54 12.37
C ASP A 39 12.80 3.18 11.79
N GLU A 40 11.50 3.00 11.56
CA GLU A 40 10.95 1.71 11.17
C GLU A 40 11.57 1.29 9.83
N TYR A 41 12.12 2.24 9.09
CA TYR A 41 12.83 2.09 7.84
C TYR A 41 14.36 2.23 8.00
N ALA A 42 14.91 2.03 9.20
CA ALA A 42 16.34 2.07 9.42
C ALA A 42 17.06 1.10 8.45
N GLY A 43 18.02 1.62 7.70
CA GLY A 43 18.76 0.86 6.69
C GLY A 43 18.02 0.60 5.38
N TRP A 44 16.81 1.15 5.19
CA TRP A 44 16.08 1.09 3.92
C TRP A 44 16.54 2.20 2.98
N LYS A 45 16.44 1.95 1.67
CA LYS A 45 16.65 2.94 0.62
C LYS A 45 15.33 3.62 0.26
N THR A 46 15.42 4.83 -0.29
CA THR A 46 14.27 5.54 -0.86
C THR A 46 14.41 5.59 -2.37
N TYR A 47 13.38 5.15 -3.08
CA TYR A 47 13.21 5.39 -4.51
C TYR A 47 12.31 6.63 -4.69
N THR A 48 12.68 7.47 -5.64
CA THR A 48 12.00 8.72 -5.94
C THR A 48 11.82 8.85 -7.44
N ASN A 49 10.57 8.83 -7.91
CA ASN A 49 10.23 9.15 -9.29
C ASN A 49 9.86 10.63 -9.39
N LYS A 50 10.79 11.46 -9.85
CA LYS A 50 10.59 12.92 -9.95
C LYS A 50 9.59 13.30 -11.05
N THR A 51 9.52 12.52 -12.12
CA THR A 51 8.66 12.79 -13.28
C THR A 51 7.18 12.65 -12.92
N ILE A 52 6.83 11.59 -12.19
CA ILE A 52 5.45 11.33 -11.76
C ILE A 52 5.16 12.05 -10.43
N GLY A 53 6.18 12.21 -9.58
CA GLY A 53 6.12 12.95 -8.33
C GLY A 53 5.80 12.08 -7.12
N TYR A 54 6.34 10.86 -7.02
CA TYR A 54 6.14 10.00 -5.85
C TYR A 54 7.46 9.40 -5.33
N SER A 55 7.41 8.91 -4.09
CA SER A 55 8.49 8.12 -3.50
C SER A 55 7.96 6.91 -2.74
N LEU A 56 8.83 5.92 -2.58
CA LEU A 56 8.62 4.75 -1.70
C LEU A 56 9.96 4.32 -1.10
N LYS A 57 9.91 3.61 0.01
CA LYS A 57 11.06 3.00 0.67
C LYS A 57 11.13 1.50 0.38
N TYR A 58 12.33 0.95 0.29
CA TYR A 58 12.57 -0.48 0.07
C TYR A 58 13.82 -0.98 0.80
N PRO A 59 13.91 -2.28 1.15
CA PRO A 59 15.09 -2.84 1.81
C PRO A 59 16.37 -2.61 0.98
N SER A 60 17.48 -2.28 1.64
CA SER A 60 18.71 -1.89 0.95
C SER A 60 19.39 -3.01 0.17
N ASP A 61 19.10 -4.26 0.52
CA ASP A 61 19.55 -5.49 -0.13
C ASP A 61 18.67 -5.87 -1.35
N TRP A 62 17.51 -5.21 -1.54
CA TRP A 62 16.65 -5.42 -2.70
C TRP A 62 17.08 -4.52 -3.85
N THR A 63 16.78 -4.96 -5.08
CA THR A 63 17.12 -4.21 -6.30
C THR A 63 15.89 -3.54 -6.88
N ALA A 64 15.92 -2.22 -7.01
CA ALA A 64 14.88 -1.44 -7.68
C ALA A 64 15.28 -1.13 -9.14
N LYS A 65 14.38 -1.36 -10.09
CA LYS A 65 14.54 -1.03 -11.51
C LYS A 65 13.29 -0.33 -12.04
N GLU A 66 13.48 0.85 -12.59
CA GLU A 66 12.43 1.57 -13.32
C GLU A 66 12.30 1.01 -14.74
N VAL A 67 11.05 0.91 -15.20
CA VAL A 67 10.70 0.53 -16.57
C VAL A 67 9.94 1.70 -17.16
N GLU A 68 10.44 2.22 -18.27
CA GLU A 68 9.80 3.22 -19.11
C GLU A 68 10.05 2.81 -20.57
N THR A 69 9.04 2.21 -21.21
CA THR A 69 9.16 1.65 -22.56
C THR A 69 7.82 1.65 -23.28
N TYR A 70 7.85 1.43 -24.58
CA TYR A 70 6.67 1.03 -25.34
C TYR A 70 6.40 -0.46 -25.15
N SER A 71 5.17 -0.83 -24.80
CA SER A 71 4.72 -2.22 -24.75
C SER A 71 3.97 -2.57 -26.03
N GLU A 72 4.57 -3.41 -26.86
CA GLU A 72 3.91 -3.94 -28.07
C GLU A 72 2.69 -4.80 -27.73
N THR A 73 2.67 -5.43 -26.55
CA THR A 73 1.56 -6.30 -26.12
C THR A 73 0.26 -5.53 -25.92
N ILE A 74 0.34 -4.28 -25.44
CA ILE A 74 -0.84 -3.44 -25.18
C ILE A 74 -0.87 -2.16 -26.03
N ASP A 75 0.07 -2.02 -26.97
CA ASP A 75 0.20 -0.88 -27.90
C ASP A 75 0.25 0.49 -27.20
N LYS A 76 0.99 0.57 -26.08
CA LYS A 76 1.05 1.77 -25.23
C LYS A 76 2.40 1.94 -24.54
N ASN A 77 2.73 3.19 -24.21
CA ASN A 77 3.82 3.48 -23.28
C ASN A 77 3.46 2.99 -21.88
N VAL A 78 4.40 2.31 -21.22
CA VAL A 78 4.27 1.83 -19.86
C VAL A 78 5.34 2.42 -18.94
N LYS A 79 4.96 2.75 -17.71
CA LYS A 79 5.87 3.19 -16.66
C LYS A 79 5.56 2.55 -15.32
N TYR A 80 6.54 1.88 -14.74
CA TYR A 80 6.43 1.22 -13.44
C TYR A 80 7.81 0.95 -12.84
N ILE A 81 7.84 0.49 -11.59
CA ILE A 81 9.05 0.01 -10.91
C ILE A 81 8.91 -1.47 -10.57
N THR A 82 9.98 -2.22 -10.78
CA THR A 82 10.14 -3.58 -10.25
C THR A 82 11.15 -3.55 -9.11
N ILE A 83 10.80 -4.13 -7.96
CA ILE A 83 11.69 -4.30 -6.81
C ILE A 83 11.88 -5.78 -6.55
N THR A 84 13.09 -6.29 -6.79
CA THR A 84 13.42 -7.72 -6.76
C THR A 84 14.15 -8.10 -5.48
N THR A 85 13.79 -9.26 -4.91
CA THR A 85 14.44 -9.83 -3.73
C THR A 85 15.91 -10.18 -3.99
N PRO A 86 16.77 -10.28 -2.95
CA PRO A 86 18.21 -10.51 -3.13
C PRO A 86 18.52 -11.84 -3.82
N ASN A 87 17.68 -12.86 -3.58
CA ASN A 87 17.79 -14.17 -4.24
C ASN A 87 17.28 -14.18 -5.70
N GLY A 88 16.68 -13.08 -6.16
CA GLY A 88 16.14 -12.94 -7.51
C GLY A 88 14.91 -13.78 -7.81
N LYS A 89 14.32 -14.47 -6.81
CA LYS A 89 13.17 -15.38 -7.00
C LYS A 89 11.83 -14.66 -7.02
N TYR A 90 11.74 -13.51 -6.36
CA TYR A 90 10.48 -12.78 -6.20
C TYR A 90 10.65 -11.31 -6.52
N PHE A 91 9.57 -10.67 -6.93
CA PHE A 91 9.56 -9.25 -7.21
C PHE A 91 8.22 -8.62 -6.89
N LEU A 92 8.28 -7.36 -6.47
CA LEU A 92 7.14 -6.45 -6.44
C LEU A 92 7.16 -5.62 -7.72
N HIS A 93 6.10 -5.74 -8.52
CA HIS A 93 5.77 -4.80 -9.58
C HIS A 93 4.86 -3.72 -9.00
N PHE A 94 5.20 -2.44 -9.16
CA PHE A 94 4.39 -1.33 -8.68
C PHE A 94 4.31 -0.23 -9.74
N GLY A 95 3.10 0.21 -10.05
CA GLY A 95 2.87 1.33 -10.95
C GLY A 95 1.89 2.33 -10.32
N LEU A 96 2.17 3.61 -10.52
CA LEU A 96 1.41 4.72 -9.97
C LEU A 96 1.38 5.85 -11.01
N LYS A 97 0.20 6.39 -11.29
CA LYS A 97 0.03 7.55 -12.18
C LYS A 97 -1.05 8.50 -11.67
N LYS A 98 -0.97 9.75 -12.13
CA LYS A 98 -2.08 10.70 -12.03
C LYS A 98 -3.09 10.39 -13.14
N PRO A 99 -4.38 10.65 -12.98
CA PRO A 99 -5.38 10.40 -14.02
C PRO A 99 -5.13 11.16 -15.33
N THR A 100 -4.36 12.25 -15.28
CA THR A 100 -3.97 13.05 -16.46
C THR A 100 -2.80 12.47 -17.24
N ASN A 101 -2.14 11.41 -16.74
CA ASN A 101 -1.05 10.76 -17.46
C ASN A 101 -1.59 9.77 -18.50
N ASP A 102 -0.97 9.74 -19.68
CA ASP A 102 -1.37 8.98 -20.85
C ASP A 102 -0.69 7.60 -20.99
N PHE A 103 0.30 7.30 -20.15
CA PHE A 103 0.96 5.99 -20.08
C PHE A 103 0.18 5.00 -19.21
N GLU A 104 0.45 3.70 -19.36
CA GLU A 104 -0.07 2.64 -18.50
C GLU A 104 0.92 2.23 -17.41
N ILE A 105 0.38 1.74 -16.29
CA ILE A 105 1.14 1.38 -15.08
C ILE A 105 1.48 -0.10 -14.98
N SER A 106 1.19 -0.86 -16.05
CA SER A 106 1.48 -2.29 -16.19
C SER A 106 1.33 -2.67 -17.66
N ASP A 107 2.24 -3.49 -18.17
CA ASP A 107 2.12 -4.23 -19.43
C ASP A 107 1.71 -5.70 -19.23
N ARG A 108 1.55 -6.14 -17.97
CA ARG A 108 1.15 -7.52 -17.67
C ARG A 108 -0.21 -7.83 -18.28
N THR A 109 -0.24 -8.82 -19.16
CA THR A 109 -1.46 -9.41 -19.71
C THR A 109 -1.64 -10.84 -19.22
N GLY A 110 -2.89 -11.19 -18.94
CA GLY A 110 -3.26 -12.50 -18.41
C GLY A 110 -3.03 -12.64 -16.90
N ILE A 111 -3.77 -13.58 -16.34
CA ILE A 111 -3.59 -14.09 -14.98
C ILE A 111 -3.30 -15.59 -15.15
N GLY A 112 -2.32 -16.12 -14.41
CA GLY A 112 -2.00 -17.55 -14.47
C GLY A 112 -3.20 -18.42 -14.10
N ALA A 113 -3.10 -19.73 -14.31
CA ALA A 113 -4.16 -20.66 -13.93
C ALA A 113 -4.38 -20.68 -12.42
N GLY A 114 -5.64 -20.62 -11.98
CA GLY A 114 -6.02 -20.72 -10.57
C GLY A 114 -7.29 -19.94 -10.25
N ASP A 115 -7.68 -19.99 -8.99
CA ASP A 115 -8.82 -19.25 -8.44
C ASP A 115 -8.34 -17.97 -7.77
N MET A 116 -9.01 -16.85 -8.06
CA MET A 116 -8.79 -15.59 -7.34
C MET A 116 -9.55 -15.61 -6.01
N LYS A 117 -8.87 -15.29 -4.90
CA LYS A 117 -9.47 -15.20 -3.57
C LYS A 117 -9.06 -13.91 -2.88
N GLN A 118 -9.98 -13.27 -2.19
CA GLN A 118 -9.64 -12.11 -1.35
C GLN A 118 -9.01 -12.55 -0.03
N LYS A 119 -8.08 -11.73 0.46
CA LYS A 119 -7.36 -11.92 1.73
C LYS A 119 -7.58 -10.72 2.64
N THR A 120 -8.76 -10.68 3.27
CA THR A 120 -9.19 -9.56 4.12
C THR A 120 -8.25 -9.33 5.31
N GLU A 121 -7.60 -10.39 5.79
CA GLU A 121 -6.63 -10.34 6.88
C GLU A 121 -5.29 -9.68 6.49
N TRP A 122 -5.06 -9.42 5.19
CA TRP A 122 -3.86 -8.75 4.67
C TRP A 122 -4.18 -7.34 4.13
N THR A 123 -5.30 -6.75 4.57
CA THR A 123 -5.68 -5.41 4.16
C THR A 123 -4.66 -4.37 4.62
N ILE A 124 -4.21 -3.52 3.71
CA ILE A 124 -3.26 -2.43 3.98
C ILE A 124 -3.78 -1.11 3.39
N LYS A 125 -3.17 0.02 3.81
CA LYS A 125 -3.41 1.32 3.18
C LYS A 125 -2.26 1.67 2.25
N ILE A 126 -2.58 2.03 1.02
CA ILE A 126 -1.65 2.57 0.01
C ILE A 126 -2.21 3.93 -0.40
N LEU A 127 -1.46 5.02 -0.18
CA LEU A 127 -1.92 6.38 -0.48
C LEU A 127 -3.31 6.69 0.13
N ASN A 128 -3.55 6.27 1.38
CA ASN A 128 -4.84 6.35 2.09
C ASN A 128 -6.02 5.60 1.45
N VAL A 129 -5.78 4.75 0.46
CA VAL A 129 -6.76 3.81 -0.10
C VAL A 129 -6.62 2.48 0.64
N SER A 130 -7.72 1.96 1.20
CA SER A 130 -7.75 0.63 1.81
C SER A 130 -7.76 -0.44 0.72
N VAL A 131 -6.75 -1.30 0.71
CA VAL A 131 -6.54 -2.33 -0.30
C VAL A 131 -6.59 -3.70 0.36
N THR A 132 -7.63 -4.45 0.02
CA THR A 132 -7.72 -5.88 0.34
C THR A 132 -7.07 -6.64 -0.81
N PRO A 133 -5.95 -7.36 -0.60
CA PRO A 133 -5.31 -8.05 -1.69
C PRO A 133 -6.14 -9.24 -2.19
N GLU A 134 -6.04 -9.49 -3.49
CA GLU A 134 -6.49 -10.73 -4.10
C GLU A 134 -5.30 -11.65 -4.31
N VAL A 135 -5.50 -12.95 -4.15
CA VAL A 135 -4.47 -13.97 -4.35
C VAL A 135 -4.90 -14.95 -5.42
N LEU A 136 -3.99 -15.29 -6.32
CA LEU A 136 -4.18 -16.40 -7.25
C LEU A 136 -3.81 -17.70 -6.54
N VAL A 137 -4.75 -18.63 -6.43
CA VAL A 137 -4.55 -19.93 -5.76
C VAL A 137 -4.63 -21.06 -6.77
N LEU A 138 -3.59 -21.89 -6.82
CA LEU A 138 -3.56 -23.10 -7.64
C LEU A 138 -3.08 -24.27 -6.78
N GLN A 139 -3.83 -25.37 -6.76
CA GLN A 139 -3.52 -26.57 -5.96
C GLN A 139 -3.24 -26.23 -4.49
N ASN A 140 -4.10 -25.39 -3.88
CA ASN A 140 -3.99 -24.91 -2.49
C ASN A 140 -2.74 -24.09 -2.16
N LYS A 141 -1.96 -23.64 -3.15
CA LYS A 141 -0.81 -22.75 -2.97
C LYS A 141 -1.11 -21.37 -3.53
N VAL A 142 -0.68 -20.32 -2.84
CA VAL A 142 -0.75 -18.96 -3.36
C VAL A 142 0.38 -18.75 -4.38
N LYS A 143 -0.01 -18.40 -5.60
CA LYS A 143 0.89 -18.23 -6.74
C LYS A 143 1.29 -16.79 -6.98
N GLU A 144 0.39 -15.85 -6.73
CA GLU A 144 0.62 -14.41 -6.85
C GLU A 144 -0.28 -13.64 -5.88
N ILE A 145 0.14 -12.44 -5.50
CA ILE A 145 -0.62 -11.54 -4.62
C ILE A 145 -0.78 -10.19 -5.32
N PHE A 146 -2.01 -9.70 -5.41
CA PHE A 146 -2.39 -8.47 -6.10
C PHE A 146 -2.92 -7.46 -5.09
N TYR A 147 -2.24 -6.32 -4.97
CA TYR A 147 -2.65 -5.17 -4.16
C TYR A 147 -3.17 -4.05 -5.07
N ASN A 148 -4.04 -4.40 -6.01
CA ASN A 148 -4.59 -3.45 -6.97
C ASN A 148 -5.52 -2.44 -6.30
N GLN A 149 -5.57 -1.23 -6.84
CA GLN A 149 -6.55 -0.25 -6.40
C GLN A 149 -7.97 -0.80 -6.59
N PRO A 150 -8.83 -0.78 -5.55
CA PRO A 150 -10.18 -1.31 -5.64
C PRO A 150 -11.01 -0.52 -6.66
N SER A 151 -11.73 -1.25 -7.53
CA SER A 151 -12.65 -0.67 -8.50
C SER A 151 -13.90 -0.09 -7.82
N GLY A 152 -14.51 0.93 -8.42
CA GLY A 152 -15.80 1.48 -7.97
C GLY A 152 -15.78 2.30 -6.68
N THR A 153 -14.61 2.47 -6.03
CA THR A 153 -14.45 3.45 -4.95
C THR A 153 -14.00 4.78 -5.53
N THR A 154 -14.54 5.91 -5.06
CA THR A 154 -13.95 7.22 -5.36
C THR A 154 -12.54 7.21 -4.77
N PRO A 155 -11.48 7.25 -5.59
CA PRO A 155 -10.13 7.21 -5.06
C PRO A 155 -9.94 8.38 -4.10
N THR A 156 -9.61 8.10 -2.83
CA THR A 156 -9.25 9.17 -1.88
C THR A 156 -7.97 9.88 -2.34
N CYS A 157 -7.10 9.18 -3.07
CA CYS A 157 -6.03 9.79 -3.85
C CYS A 157 -6.56 10.17 -5.25
N ASN A 158 -6.25 11.34 -5.79
CA ASN A 158 -6.47 11.62 -7.22
C ASN A 158 -5.44 10.85 -8.07
N CYS A 159 -5.52 9.51 -8.06
CA CYS A 159 -4.50 8.61 -8.58
C CYS A 159 -5.02 7.25 -9.05
N GLN A 160 -4.16 6.57 -9.82
CA GLN A 160 -4.33 5.19 -10.24
C GLN A 160 -3.06 4.40 -9.88
N PHE A 161 -3.21 3.27 -9.20
CA PHE A 161 -2.09 2.37 -8.91
C PHE A 161 -2.41 0.89 -9.09
N THR A 162 -1.36 0.12 -9.32
CA THR A 162 -1.35 -1.35 -9.34
C THR A 162 -0.12 -1.85 -8.60
N ALA A 163 -0.25 -3.00 -7.97
CA ALA A 163 0.82 -3.65 -7.24
C ALA A 163 0.66 -5.16 -7.32
N THR A 164 1.70 -5.86 -7.75
CA THR A 164 1.71 -7.33 -7.82
C THR A 164 2.99 -7.85 -7.19
N PHE A 165 2.87 -8.68 -6.16
CA PHE A 165 3.96 -9.47 -5.65
C PHE A 165 3.91 -10.86 -6.32
N SER A 166 4.97 -11.18 -7.06
CA SER A 166 5.04 -12.36 -7.92
C SER A 166 6.46 -12.94 -7.89
N TYR A 167 6.70 -13.94 -8.74
CA TYR A 167 7.86 -14.79 -8.79
C TYR A 167 8.53 -14.68 -10.17
N THR A 168 9.83 -14.91 -10.22
CA THR A 168 10.58 -15.02 -11.46
C THR A 168 10.70 -16.48 -11.89
N GLU A 169 11.26 -16.72 -13.07
CA GLU A 169 11.67 -18.05 -13.55
C GLU A 169 12.63 -18.80 -12.60
N LYS A 170 13.25 -18.12 -11.63
CA LYS A 170 14.13 -18.73 -10.63
C LYS A 170 13.36 -19.43 -9.50
N ALA A 171 12.05 -19.21 -9.39
CA ALA A 171 11.19 -19.93 -8.45
C ALA A 171 10.65 -21.20 -9.11
N ASP A 172 10.64 -22.31 -8.37
CA ASP A 172 10.01 -23.55 -8.84
C ASP A 172 8.49 -23.44 -8.72
N TYR A 173 7.83 -23.26 -9.86
CA TYR A 173 6.39 -23.04 -9.98
C TYR A 173 5.54 -24.10 -9.28
N ASN A 174 5.99 -25.35 -9.30
CA ASN A 174 5.21 -26.47 -8.75
C ASN A 174 5.28 -26.50 -7.23
N THR A 175 6.43 -26.10 -6.67
CA THR A 175 6.68 -26.24 -5.24
C THR A 175 6.39 -24.96 -4.47
N TYR A 176 6.61 -23.77 -5.04
CA TYR A 176 6.49 -22.52 -4.28
C TYR A 176 5.04 -22.18 -3.88
N ASP A 177 4.93 -21.51 -2.73
CA ASP A 177 3.72 -20.95 -2.16
C ASP A 177 4.03 -19.58 -1.52
N MET A 178 3.51 -18.49 -2.08
CA MET A 178 3.77 -17.15 -1.57
C MET A 178 3.12 -16.89 -0.20
N ALA A 179 2.12 -17.68 0.21
CA ALA A 179 1.56 -17.57 1.55
C ALA A 179 2.58 -17.95 2.64
N SER A 180 3.56 -18.79 2.29
CA SER A 180 4.65 -19.18 3.19
C SER A 180 5.78 -18.15 3.29
N LEU A 181 5.82 -17.16 2.39
CA LEU A 181 6.83 -16.10 2.33
C LEU A 181 6.47 -14.95 3.27
N THR A 182 6.30 -15.23 4.55
CA THR A 182 5.81 -14.24 5.53
C THR A 182 6.71 -13.02 5.61
N ASP A 183 8.03 -13.23 5.61
CA ASP A 183 9.01 -12.15 5.75
C ASP A 183 9.06 -11.25 4.51
N GLU A 184 9.12 -11.83 3.31
CA GLU A 184 9.08 -11.07 2.07
C GLU A 184 7.74 -10.36 1.88
N ARG A 185 6.61 -11.02 2.18
CA ARG A 185 5.29 -10.39 2.10
C ARG A 185 5.18 -9.21 3.05
N SER A 186 5.61 -9.35 4.31
CA SER A 186 5.61 -8.25 5.27
C SER A 186 6.51 -7.10 4.82
N LYS A 187 7.66 -7.37 4.18
CA LYS A 187 8.49 -6.33 3.56
C LYS A 187 7.77 -5.64 2.40
N VAL A 188 7.10 -6.40 1.52
CA VAL A 188 6.28 -5.84 0.43
C VAL A 188 5.18 -4.93 0.94
N GLU A 189 4.41 -5.38 1.94
CA GLU A 189 3.35 -4.56 2.54
C GLU A 189 3.93 -3.27 3.14
N LYS A 190 5.11 -3.34 3.75
CA LYS A 190 5.81 -2.18 4.30
C LYS A 190 6.36 -1.23 3.23
N ILE A 191 6.80 -1.76 2.08
CA ILE A 191 7.10 -0.95 0.88
C ILE A 191 5.85 -0.21 0.43
N LEU A 192 4.74 -0.92 0.23
CA LEU A 192 3.50 -0.35 -0.30
C LEU A 192 2.90 0.71 0.65
N LYS A 193 2.97 0.49 1.97
CA LYS A 193 2.57 1.48 2.99
C LYS A 193 3.43 2.75 2.98
N SER A 194 4.66 2.67 2.49
CA SER A 194 5.59 3.82 2.45
C SER A 194 5.36 4.77 1.25
N VAL A 195 4.51 4.37 0.30
CA VAL A 195 4.27 5.14 -0.93
C VAL A 195 3.61 6.48 -0.58
N LYS A 196 4.20 7.57 -1.08
CA LYS A 196 3.68 8.92 -0.91
C LYS A 196 3.95 9.80 -2.13
N TRP A 197 3.06 10.77 -2.36
CA TRP A 197 3.31 11.89 -3.27
C TRP A 197 4.43 12.79 -2.71
N LEU A 198 5.18 13.41 -3.61
CA LEU A 198 6.21 14.43 -3.33
C LEU A 198 5.61 15.83 -3.32
#